data_AF-A0A964XB43-F1
#
_entry.id   AF-A0A964XB43-F1
#
_cell.length_a   1.000
_cell.length_b   1.000
_cell.length_c   1.000
_cell.angle_alpha   90.00
_cell.angle_beta   90.00
_cell.angle_gamma   90.00
#
_symmetry.space_group_name_H-M   'P 1'
#
loop_
_entity.id
_entity.type
_entity.pdbx_description
1 polymer ?
#
loop_
_entity_poly.entity_id
_entity_poly.type
_entity_poly.pdbx_seq_one_letter_code
_entity_poly.pdbx_strand_id
1 'polypeptide(L)' 'IGFNAKYLLEIASQVDRENAVFLFNSSGDPTLMREGNDTSAVYVVMPMRV' A
#
# COMPACT_ATOMS: atom_id res chain seq x y z
N ILE A 1 5.74 -0.74 -11.47
CA ILE A 1 6.22 -0.38 -10.12
C ILE A 1 6.47 -1.69 -9.36
N GLY A 2 7.61 -1.83 -8.70
CA GLY A 2 7.96 -3.04 -7.94
C GLY A 2 7.80 -2.80 -6.45
N PHE A 3 7.42 -3.82 -5.70
CA PHE A 3 7.34 -3.78 -4.24
C PHE A 3 7.98 -5.03 -3.64
N ASN A 4 8.41 -4.91 -2.39
CA ASN A 4 8.73 -6.08 -1.61
C ASN A 4 7.42 -6.82 -1.26
N ALA A 5 7.28 -8.05 -1.74
CA ALA A 5 6.11 -8.87 -1.49
C ALA A 5 5.87 -9.11 0.01
N LYS A 6 6.92 -9.16 0.82
CA LYS A 6 6.80 -9.32 2.27
C LYS A 6 6.05 -8.16 2.91
N TYR A 7 6.31 -6.92 2.48
CA TYR A 7 5.61 -5.74 3.01
C TYR A 7 4.14 -5.73 2.61
N LEU A 8 3.82 -6.16 1.38
CA LEU A 8 2.42 -6.26 0.96
C LEU A 8 1.66 -7.31 1.77
N LEU A 9 2.27 -8.44 2.12
CA LEU A 9 1.66 -9.46 2.95
C LEU A 9 1.47 -9.00 4.41
N GLU A 10 2.46 -8.32 4.99
CA GLU A 10 2.36 -7.77 6.34
C GLU A 10 1.26 -6.70 6.43
N ILE A 11 1.15 -5.82 5.43
CA ILE A 11 0.07 -4.83 5.37
C ILE A 11 -1.27 -5.52 5.19
N ALA A 12 -1.40 -6.46 4.24
CA ALA A 12 -2.64 -7.19 4.02
C ALA A 12 -3.14 -7.95 5.26
N SER A 13 -2.22 -8.43 6.12
CA SER A 13 -2.58 -9.07 7.39
C SER A 13 -3.10 -8.11 8.48
N GLN A 14 -2.87 -6.81 8.33
CA GLN A 14 -3.31 -5.77 9.26
C GLN A 14 -4.60 -5.07 8.81
N VAL A 15 -5.02 -5.28 7.56
CA VAL A 15 -6.25 -4.69 7.03
C VAL A 15 -7.45 -5.49 7.51
N ASP A 16 -8.18 -4.93 8.47
CA ASP A 16 -9.42 -5.53 9.00
C ASP A 16 -10.63 -5.36 8.06
N ARG A 17 -10.51 -4.49 7.03
CA ARG A 17 -11.58 -4.24 6.05
C ARG A 17 -11.50 -5.17 4.85
N GLU A 18 -12.65 -5.31 4.18
CA GLU A 18 -12.81 -6.16 2.99
C GLU A 18 -11.93 -5.73 1.80
N ASN A 19 -11.54 -4.45 1.74
CA ASN A 19 -10.83 -3.89 0.59
C ASN A 19 -9.70 -2.94 1.00
N ALA A 20 -8.58 -3.02 0.28
CA ALA A 20 -7.45 -2.12 0.35
C ALA A 20 -7.33 -1.33 -0.96
N VAL A 21 -7.15 -0.01 -0.88
CA VAL A 21 -6.98 0.85 -2.06
C VAL A 21 -5.55 1.38 -2.10
N PHE A 22 -4.86 1.12 -3.21
CA PHE A 22 -3.52 1.62 -3.47
C PHE A 22 -3.56 2.80 -4.44
N LEU A 23 -2.90 3.88 -4.06
CA LEU A 23 -2.79 5.13 -4.81
C LEU A 23 -1.36 5.25 -5.33
N PHE A 24 -1.22 5.18 -6.65
CA PHE A 24 0.06 5.25 -7.34
C PHE A 24 0.20 6.60 -8.05
N ASN A 25 1.42 7.14 -8.06
CA ASN A 25 1.75 8.35 -8.83
C ASN A 25 2.74 8.03 -9.95
N SER A 26 4.01 7.79 -9.62
CA SER A 26 5.02 7.30 -10.56
C SER A 26 5.81 6.11 -9.98
N SER A 27 6.61 5.44 -10.81
CA SER A 27 7.34 4.23 -10.41
C SER A 27 8.41 4.45 -9.33
N GLY A 28 8.85 5.69 -9.12
CA GLY A 28 9.81 6.07 -8.08
C GLY A 28 9.16 6.71 -6.85
N ASP A 29 7.87 7.03 -6.91
CA ASP A 29 7.17 7.72 -5.83
C ASP A 29 6.65 6.74 -4.78
N PRO A 30 6.59 7.15 -3.50
CA PRO A 30 5.90 6.39 -2.48
C PRO A 30 4.45 6.09 -2.89
N THR A 31 4.02 4.86 -2.64
CA THR A 31 2.63 4.43 -2.83
C THR A 31 1.88 4.59 -1.52
N LEU A 32 0.72 5.22 -1.58
CA LEU A 32 -0.18 5.33 -0.44
C LEU A 32 -1.18 4.19 -0.49
N MET A 33 -1.42 3.55 0.65
CA MET A 33 -2.43 2.52 0.81
C MET A 33 -3.39 2.93 1.92
N ARG A 34 -4.70 2.75 1.67
CA ARG A 34 -5.77 3.04 2.63
C ARG A 34 -6.75 1.88 2.71
N GLU A 35 -7.45 1.80 3.83
CA GLU A 35 -8.43 0.76 4.09
C GLU A 35 -9.82 1.21 3.63
N GLY A 36 -10.30 0.62 2.53
CA GLY A 36 -11.60 0.95 1.94
C GLY A 36 -11.78 2.45 1.66
N ASN A 37 -12.83 3.03 2.25
CA ASN A 37 -13.17 4.45 2.17
C ASN A 37 -12.73 5.24 3.42
N ASP A 38 -12.03 4.60 4.34
CA ASP A 38 -11.55 5.24 5.56
C ASP A 38 -10.25 5.99 5.26
N THR A 39 -10.22 7.27 5.61
CA THR A 39 -9.03 8.13 5.46
C THR A 39 -8.22 8.25 6.76
N SER A 40 -8.64 7.58 7.84
CA SER A 40 -7.95 7.63 9.13
C SER A 40 -6.71 6.74 9.20
N ALA A 41 -6.68 5.65 8.42
CA ALA A 41 -5.55 4.73 8.34
C ALA A 41 -4.88 4.83 6.96
N VAL A 42 -3.64 5.33 6.95
CA VAL A 42 -2.84 5.51 5.74
C VAL A 42 -1.47 4.86 5.94
N TYR A 43 -1.14 3.92 5.05
CA TYR A 43 0.14 3.25 5.00
C TYR A 43 0.96 3.79 3.84
N VAL A 44 2.28 3.94 4.06
CA VAL A 44 3.23 4.36 3.02
C VAL A 44 4.09 3.18 2.63
N VAL A 45 4.08 2.83 1.35
CA VAL A 45 4.89 1.75 0.78
C VAL A 45 5.89 2.32 -0.21
N MET A 46 7.17 2.13 0.05
CA MET A 46 8.23 2.57 -0.87
C MET A 46 8.38 1.59 -2.03
N PRO A 47 8.43 2.06 -3.28
CA PRO A 47 8.71 1.20 -4.41
C PRO A 47 10.16 0.73 -4.41
N MET A 48 10.38 -0.47 -4.92
CA MET A 48 11.69 -0.97 -5.27
C MET A 48 11.96 -0.67 -6.74
N ARG A 49 13.21 -0.30 -7.05
CA ARG A 49 13.70 -0.30 -8.43
C ARG A 49 13.78 -1.74 -8.91
N VAL A 50 13.09 -2.03 -10.00
CA VAL A 50 13.06 -3.31 -10.73
C VAL A 50 13.27 -3.05 -12.20
#